data_AF-A0A933RUN6-F1
#
_entry.id   AF-A0A933RUN6-F1
#
_cell.length_a   1.000
_cell.length_b   1.000
_cell.length_c   1.000
_cell.angle_alpha   90.00
_cell.angle_beta   90.00
_cell.angle_gamma   90.00
#
_symmetry.space_group_name_H-M   'P 1'
#
loop_
_entity.id
_entity.type
_entity.pdbx_description
1 polymer ?
#
loop_
_entity_poly.entity_id
_entity_poly.type
_entity_poly.pdbx_seq_one_letter_code
_entity_poly.pdbx_strand_id
1 'polypeptide(L)'
;MLPRTLIALTFAAIALAGCASRYDAPTDLGDDDAFCRQNGVAVGSSEYVACRKDRDVQRSNAVTRANRAQRDLGDYMMRNPSRP
;
A
#
# COMPACT_ATOMS: atom_id res chain seq x y z
N MET A 1 -22.08 7.41 30.23
CA MET A 1 -21.64 8.30 29.13
C MET A 1 -20.77 7.63 28.06
N LEU A 2 -20.25 6.40 28.27
CA LEU A 2 -19.40 5.68 27.31
C LEU A 2 -20.01 5.22 25.95
N PRO A 3 -21.31 4.91 25.80
CA PRO A 3 -21.78 4.25 24.57
C PRO A 3 -21.79 5.19 23.36
N ARG A 4 -21.98 6.49 23.58
CA ARG A 4 -22.08 7.48 22.50
C ARG A 4 -20.72 7.82 21.89
N THR A 5 -19.67 7.85 22.71
CA THR A 5 -18.29 8.04 22.25
C THR A 5 -17.79 6.82 21.47
N LEU A 6 -18.13 5.61 21.89
CA LEU A 6 -17.78 4.39 21.15
C LEU A 6 -18.44 4.35 19.76
N ILE A 7 -19.72 4.70 19.66
CA ILE A 7 -20.43 4.78 18.37
C ILE A 7 -19.75 5.82 17.46
N ALA A 8 -19.44 7.02 17.97
CA ALA A 8 -18.75 8.04 17.19
C ALA A 8 -17.37 7.57 16.68
N LEU A 9 -16.60 6.86 17.50
CA LEU A 9 -15.31 6.29 17.11
C LEU A 9 -15.44 5.23 16.02
N THR A 10 -16.45 4.35 16.09
CA THR A 10 -16.68 3.34 15.06
C THR A 10 -17.02 3.95 13.71
N PHE A 11 -17.89 4.98 13.68
CA PHE A 11 -18.20 5.69 12.44
C PHE A 11 -16.98 6.42 11.87
N ALA A 12 -16.17 7.06 12.72
CA ALA A 12 -14.94 7.69 12.28
C ALA A 12 -13.96 6.67 11.67
N ALA A 13 -13.77 5.51 12.31
CA ALA A 13 -12.90 4.46 11.80
C ALA A 13 -13.33 3.94 10.42
N ILE A 14 -14.64 3.71 10.22
CA ILE A 14 -15.19 3.27 8.93
C ILE A 14 -15.02 4.34 7.85
N ALA A 15 -15.30 5.60 8.18
CA ALA A 15 -15.13 6.72 7.24
C ALA A 15 -13.66 6.89 6.81
N LEU A 16 -12.72 6.74 7.73
CA LEU A 16 -11.28 6.81 7.43
C LEU A 16 -10.78 5.59 6.64
N ALA A 17 -11.30 4.39 6.90
CA ALA A 17 -10.92 3.18 6.16
C ALA A 17 -11.25 3.29 4.66
N GLY A 18 -12.38 3.91 4.30
CA GLY A 18 -12.74 4.16 2.90
C GLY A 18 -11.75 5.10 2.17
N CYS A 19 -11.02 5.94 2.91
CA CYS A 19 -10.00 6.83 2.35
C CYS A 19 -8.69 6.14 2.00
N ALA A 20 -8.36 5.03 2.66
CA ALA A 20 -7.14 4.28 2.39
C ALA A 20 -7.23 3.46 1.08
N SER A 21 -8.43 3.03 0.70
CA SER A 21 -8.64 2.13 -0.45
C SER A 21 -8.48 2.77 -1.84
N ARG A 22 -8.53 4.10 -1.91
CA ARG A 22 -8.57 4.85 -3.19
C ARG A 22 -7.20 5.29 -3.70
N TYR A 23 -6.14 5.03 -2.93
CA TYR A 23 -4.77 5.32 -3.32
C TYR A 23 -3.97 4.02 -3.35
N ASP A 24 -4.19 3.20 -4.38
CA ASP A 24 -3.22 2.18 -4.84
C ASP A 24 -1.99 2.86 -5.51
N ALA A 25 -1.61 4.04 -5.03
CA ALA A 25 -0.35 4.65 -5.39
C ALA A 25 0.75 3.72 -4.88
N PRO A 26 1.81 3.47 -5.67
CA PRO A 26 2.92 2.63 -5.22
C PRO A 26 3.43 3.17 -3.88
N THR A 27 3.32 2.35 -2.84
CA THR A 27 3.78 2.72 -1.51
C THR A 27 5.28 2.96 -1.59
N ASP A 28 5.73 4.17 -1.24
CA ASP A 28 7.14 4.39 -1.02
C ASP A 28 7.54 3.61 0.24
N LEU A 29 8.23 2.52 -0.01
CA LEU A 29 8.74 1.61 0.99
C LEU A 29 9.96 2.20 1.74
N GLY A 30 10.54 3.29 1.26
CA GLY A 30 11.68 3.95 1.89
C GLY A 30 12.99 3.15 1.73
N ASP A 31 13.92 3.37 2.65
CA ASP A 31 15.23 2.73 2.67
C ASP A 31 15.15 1.29 3.23
N ASP A 32 15.23 0.32 2.32
CA ASP A 32 15.15 -1.10 2.65
C ASP A 32 16.37 -1.60 3.47
N ASP A 33 17.53 -0.93 3.38
CA ASP A 33 18.68 -1.25 4.23
C ASP A 33 18.43 -0.82 5.68
N ALA A 34 17.99 0.43 5.90
CA ALA A 34 17.60 0.89 7.23
C ALA A 34 16.49 0.03 7.82
N PHE A 35 15.49 -0.35 7.01
CA PHE A 35 14.40 -1.24 7.44
C PHE A 35 14.93 -2.60 7.92
N CYS A 36 15.77 -3.27 7.14
CA CYS A 36 16.28 -4.60 7.50
C CYS A 36 17.20 -4.53 8.74
N ARG A 37 18.04 -3.49 8.84
CA ARG A 37 18.90 -3.29 10.03
C ARG A 37 18.11 -2.98 11.29
N GLN A 38 17.04 -2.19 11.19
CA GLN A 38 16.17 -1.86 12.34
C GLN A 38 15.44 -3.09 12.90
N ASN A 39 15.19 -4.09 12.05
CA ASN A 39 14.63 -5.38 12.46
C ASN A 39 15.68 -6.35 13.03
N GLY A 40 16.87 -5.86 13.38
CA GLY A 40 17.92 -6.66 14.00
C GLY A 40 18.63 -7.63 13.06
N VAL A 41 18.45 -7.47 11.74
CA VAL A 41 19.03 -8.37 10.75
C VAL A 41 20.45 -7.91 10.40
N ALA A 42 21.43 -8.79 10.63
CA ALA A 42 22.85 -8.47 10.46
C ALA A 42 23.23 -8.35 8.97
N VAL A 43 23.87 -7.24 8.59
CA VAL A 43 24.31 -7.01 7.21
C VAL A 43 25.23 -8.14 6.75
N GLY A 44 24.95 -8.69 5.56
CA GLY A 44 25.71 -9.80 4.98
C GLY A 44 25.25 -11.19 5.43
N SER A 45 24.32 -11.28 6.39
CA SER A 45 23.69 -12.56 6.75
C SER A 45 22.69 -13.02 5.69
N SER A 46 22.34 -14.31 5.72
CA SER A 46 21.34 -14.86 4.81
C SER A 46 19.96 -14.25 5.02
N GLU A 47 19.64 -13.92 6.27
CA GLU A 47 18.42 -13.27 6.72
C GLU A 47 18.34 -11.84 6.19
N TYR A 48 19.47 -11.12 6.12
CA TYR A 48 19.50 -9.76 5.57
C TYR A 48 19.20 -9.76 4.07
N VAL A 49 19.77 -10.72 3.33
CA VAL A 49 19.46 -10.92 1.91
C VAL A 49 17.99 -11.29 1.72
N ALA A 50 17.44 -12.16 2.56
CA ALA A 50 16.03 -12.53 2.53
C ALA A 50 15.12 -11.32 2.79
N CYS A 51 15.41 -10.53 3.83
CA CYS A 51 14.67 -9.31 4.16
C CYS A 51 14.65 -8.34 2.97
N ARG A 52 15.82 -8.05 2.38
CA ARG A 52 15.93 -7.16 1.22
C ARG A 52 15.11 -7.68 0.03
N LYS A 53 15.18 -8.99 -0.24
CA LYS A 53 14.39 -9.61 -1.31
C LYS A 53 12.89 -9.50 -1.07
N ASP A 54 12.42 -9.73 0.16
CA ASP A 54 10.99 -9.63 0.50
C ASP A 54 10.48 -8.19 0.33
N ARG A 55 11.34 -7.20 0.63
CA ARG A 55 11.07 -5.78 0.38
C ARG A 55 10.96 -5.46 -1.10
N ASP A 56 11.86 -5.99 -1.92
CA ASP A 56 11.80 -5.87 -3.38
C ASP A 56 10.53 -6.49 -3.96
N VAL A 57 10.13 -7.67 -3.47
CA VAL A 57 8.88 -8.34 -3.87
C VAL A 57 7.67 -7.50 -3.48
N GLN A 58 7.63 -6.94 -2.27
CA GLN A 58 6.54 -6.05 -1.85
C GLN A 58 6.42 -4.82 -2.76
N ARG A 59 7.55 -4.19 -3.11
CA ARG A 59 7.59 -3.06 -4.05
C ARG A 59 7.05 -3.45 -5.43
N SER A 60 7.55 -4.56 -5.97
CA SER A 60 7.14 -5.08 -7.28
C SER A 60 5.64 -5.39 -7.33
N ASN A 61 5.09 -5.99 -6.27
CA ASN A 61 3.67 -6.26 -6.15
C ASN A 61 2.83 -4.97 -6.11
N ALA A 62 3.29 -3.94 -5.40
CA ALA A 62 2.63 -2.64 -5.37
C ALA A 62 2.61 -1.98 -6.76
N VAL A 63 3.74 -1.96 -7.46
CA VAL A 63 3.85 -1.45 -8.85
C VAL A 63 2.94 -2.23 -9.80
N THR A 64 2.88 -3.56 -9.65
CA THR A 64 2.01 -4.41 -10.48
C THR A 64 0.53 -4.07 -10.31
N ARG A 65 0.07 -3.82 -9.09
CA ARG A 65 -1.31 -3.37 -8.83
C ARG A 65 -1.59 -1.99 -9.44
N ALA A 66 -0.68 -1.03 -9.23
CA ALA A 66 -0.81 0.31 -9.80
C ALA A 66 -0.89 0.27 -11.34
N ASN A 67 -0.02 -0.51 -11.99
CA ASN A 67 -0.03 -0.68 -13.44
C ASN A 67 -1.35 -1.30 -13.95
N ARG A 68 -1.92 -2.27 -13.21
CA ARG A 68 -3.22 -2.85 -13.56
C ARG A 68 -4.32 -1.78 -13.46
N ALA A 69 -4.37 -1.04 -12.36
CA ALA A 69 -5.37 0.03 -12.19
C ALA A 69 -5.28 1.09 -13.29
N GLN A 70 -4.07 1.46 -13.71
CA GLN A 70 -3.88 2.39 -14.84
C GLN A 70 -4.40 1.83 -16.17
N ARG A 71 -4.16 0.55 -16.46
CA ARG A 71 -4.69 -0.10 -17.66
C ARG A 71 -6.22 -0.17 -17.63
N ASP A 72 -6.79 -0.57 -16.50
CA ASP A 72 -8.24 -0.67 -16.33
C ASP A 72 -8.92 0.69 -16.55
N LEU A 73 -8.30 1.77 -16.04
CA LEU A 73 -8.75 3.14 -16.28
C LEU A 73 -8.65 3.52 -17.77
N GLY A 74 -7.53 3.22 -18.42
CA GLY A 74 -7.36 3.46 -19.86
C GLY A 74 -8.42 2.74 -20.70
N ASP A 75 -8.66 1.46 -20.41
CA ASP A 75 -9.67 0.65 -21.08
C ASP A 75 -11.10 1.16 -20.83
N TYR A 76 -11.36 1.69 -19.63
CA TYR A 76 -12.63 2.36 -19.33
C TYR A 76 -12.79 3.63 -20.18
N MET A 77 -11.78 4.51 -20.22
CA MET A 77 -11.82 5.76 -21.00
C MET A 77 -12.01 5.49 -22.50
N MET A 78 -11.34 4.48 -23.05
CA MET A 78 -11.50 4.07 -24.45
C MET A 78 -12.92 3.57 -24.76
N ARG A 79 -13.57 2.88 -23.81
CA ARG A 79 -14.97 2.44 -23.92
C ARG A 79 -15.97 3.55 -23.62
N ASN A 80 -15.55 4.64 -22.99
CA ASN A 80 -16.38 5.75 -22.55
C ASN A 80 -15.81 7.11 -22.99
N PRO A 81 -15.59 7.34 -24.30
CA PRO A 81 -14.84 8.50 -24.80
C PRO A 81 -15.51 9.86 -24.57
N SER A 82 -16.81 9.88 -24.28
CA SER A 82 -17.58 11.09 -23.98
C SER A 82 -17.72 11.37 -22.48
N ARG A 83 -17.15 10.53 -21.61
CA ARG A 83 -17.10 10.76 -20.18
C ARG A 83 -15.74 11.36 -19.80
N PRO A 84 -15.71 12.38 -18.91
CA PRO A 84 -14.46 12.83 -18.31
C PRO A 84 -13.85 11.73 -17.43
#